data_AF-A0AAU7VLR6-F1
#
_entry.id   AF-A0AAU7VLR6-F1
#
_cell.length_a   1.000
_cell.length_b   1.000
_cell.length_c   1.000
_cell.angle_alpha   90.00
_cell.angle_beta   90.00
_cell.angle_gamma   90.00
#
_symmetry.space_group_name_H-M   'P 1'
#
loop_
_entity.id
_entity.type
_entity.pdbx_description
1 polymer ?
#
loop_
_entity_poly.entity_id
_entity_poly.type
_entity_poly.pdbx_seq_one_letter_code
_entity_poly.pdbx_strand_id
1 'polypeptide(L)'
;MGRGKQKRKKKLEIRRASRKRMGKIVRFNLANAPTKFKGLVNSYAYQSNMHNLIFKGAYIENVNYRASIITDCNFKNAKLIGVDFICVNLKKTNFQNATFENVIFFGTNLKNADFKNVVFKNVTFINTNIKNAKNLCIDENVTILNSYPNFTLNEKLTEVLLQLSNDSKIFKYHTLHVNKNKINKWFLYILLKEFSQENLIRGFQALARRKDKRHFYTIYSLQRFLNIYLKVKV
;
A
#
# COMPACT_ATOMS: atom_id res chain seq x y z
N MET A 1 -18.76 -29.05 5.70
CA MET A 1 -19.39 -27.91 4.98
C MET A 1 -20.61 -28.43 4.21
N GLY A 2 -21.78 -27.80 4.32
CA GLY A 2 -22.99 -28.25 3.60
C GLY A 2 -22.87 -28.13 2.07
N ARG A 3 -23.50 -29.05 1.34
CA ARG A 3 -23.44 -29.19 -0.14
C ARG A 3 -23.76 -27.88 -0.89
N GLY A 4 -24.75 -27.11 -0.42
CA GLY A 4 -25.12 -25.81 -1.01
C GLY A 4 -24.00 -24.75 -0.94
N LYS A 5 -23.26 -24.69 0.19
CA LYS A 5 -22.14 -23.77 0.36
C LYS A 5 -21.00 -24.09 -0.60
N GLN A 6 -20.71 -25.39 -0.80
CA GLN A 6 -19.68 -25.84 -1.75
C GLN A 6 -20.05 -25.48 -3.19
N LYS A 7 -21.30 -25.70 -3.61
CA LYS A 7 -21.78 -25.34 -4.95
C LYS A 7 -21.66 -23.83 -5.22
N ARG A 8 -22.07 -22.98 -4.26
CA ARG A 8 -21.93 -21.52 -4.35
C ARG A 8 -20.48 -21.09 -4.47
N LYS A 9 -19.58 -21.69 -3.68
CA LYS A 9 -18.13 -21.43 -3.73
C LYS A 9 -17.55 -21.75 -5.11
N LYS A 10 -17.87 -22.93 -5.67
CA LYS A 10 -17.41 -23.36 -7.00
C LYS A 10 -17.90 -22.41 -8.11
N LYS A 11 -19.18 -22.00 -8.10
CA LYS A 11 -19.72 -21.03 -9.07
C LYS A 11 -19.01 -19.67 -9.00
N LEU A 12 -18.70 -19.20 -7.80
CA LEU A 12 -17.96 -17.96 -7.57
C LEU A 12 -16.52 -18.06 -8.10
N GLU A 13 -15.84 -19.18 -7.86
CA GLU A 13 -14.48 -19.44 -8.36
C GLU A 13 -14.44 -19.43 -9.89
N ILE A 14 -15.37 -20.13 -10.55
CA ILE A 14 -15.48 -20.13 -12.01
C ILE A 14 -15.70 -18.71 -12.57
N ARG A 15 -16.62 -17.94 -11.97
CA ARG A 15 -16.88 -16.54 -12.37
C ARG A 15 -15.64 -15.68 -12.20
N ARG A 16 -14.91 -15.82 -11.10
CA ARG A 16 -13.65 -15.08 -10.84
C ARG A 16 -12.58 -15.46 -11.86
N ALA A 17 -12.42 -16.73 -12.19
CA ALA A 17 -11.47 -17.20 -13.20
C ALA A 17 -11.79 -16.68 -14.61
N SER A 18 -13.07 -16.68 -14.99
CA SER A 18 -13.52 -16.08 -16.26
C SER A 18 -13.21 -14.59 -16.33
N ARG A 19 -13.49 -13.83 -15.26
CA ARG A 19 -13.15 -12.39 -15.20
C ARG A 19 -11.66 -12.13 -15.34
N LYS A 20 -10.81 -12.91 -14.67
CA LYS A 20 -9.35 -12.81 -14.81
C LYS A 20 -8.90 -13.07 -16.25
N ARG A 21 -9.45 -14.08 -16.92
CA ARG A 21 -9.16 -14.37 -18.34
C ARG A 21 -9.53 -13.22 -19.27
N MET A 22 -10.62 -12.51 -18.98
CA MET A 22 -11.03 -11.29 -19.71
C MET A 22 -10.23 -10.04 -19.32
N GLY A 23 -9.14 -10.16 -18.55
CA GLY A 23 -8.38 -9.01 -18.04
C GLY A 23 -9.14 -8.13 -17.03
N LYS A 24 -10.34 -8.54 -16.60
CA LYS A 24 -11.16 -7.77 -15.66
C LYS A 24 -10.61 -7.93 -14.25
N ILE A 25 -10.52 -6.82 -13.52
CA ILE A 25 -10.13 -6.83 -12.11
C ILE A 25 -11.17 -7.63 -11.30
N VAL A 26 -10.64 -8.52 -10.46
CA VAL A 26 -11.41 -9.29 -9.47
C VAL A 26 -11.07 -8.73 -8.10
N ARG A 27 -11.97 -7.89 -7.58
CA ARG A 27 -11.82 -7.23 -6.28
C ARG A 27 -12.12 -8.21 -5.15
N PHE A 28 -11.43 -8.03 -4.02
CA PHE A 28 -11.77 -8.76 -2.80
C PHE A 28 -12.95 -8.07 -2.12
N ASN A 29 -14.08 -8.77 -2.04
CA ASN A 29 -15.29 -8.28 -1.39
C ASN A 29 -15.74 -9.29 -0.34
N LEU A 30 -15.77 -8.89 0.92
CA LEU A 30 -16.25 -9.71 2.02
C LEU A 30 -16.73 -8.85 3.19
N ALA A 31 -17.81 -9.27 3.82
CA ALA A 31 -18.36 -8.60 5.00
C ALA A 31 -18.77 -9.63 6.06
N ASN A 32 -18.71 -9.23 7.33
CA ASN A 32 -19.27 -9.97 8.48
C ASN A 32 -18.80 -11.44 8.55
N ALA A 33 -17.54 -11.69 8.20
CA ALA A 33 -16.99 -13.04 8.27
C ALA A 33 -16.49 -13.30 9.71
N PRO A 34 -17.00 -14.34 10.40
CA PRO A 34 -16.61 -14.63 11.77
C PRO A 34 -15.20 -15.23 11.88
N THR A 35 -14.58 -15.56 10.74
CA THR A 35 -13.28 -16.21 10.68
C THR A 35 -12.13 -15.21 10.79
N LYS A 36 -11.11 -15.57 11.56
CA LYS A 36 -9.84 -14.86 11.61
C LYS A 36 -9.05 -15.03 10.30
N PHE A 37 -8.57 -13.94 9.74
CA PHE A 37 -7.73 -13.89 8.54
C PHE A 37 -6.27 -13.75 8.93
N LYS A 38 -5.39 -14.46 8.20
CA LYS A 38 -3.93 -14.43 8.45
C LYS A 38 -3.25 -13.17 7.90
N GLY A 39 -3.92 -12.42 7.04
CA GLY A 39 -3.35 -11.27 6.32
C GLY A 39 -3.01 -11.60 4.86
N LEU A 40 -2.23 -10.73 4.23
CA LEU A 40 -1.88 -10.80 2.81
C LEU A 40 -0.42 -10.39 2.62
N VAL A 41 0.29 -11.07 1.73
CA VAL A 41 1.68 -10.73 1.38
C VAL A 41 1.78 -10.52 -0.12
N ASN A 42 2.49 -9.47 -0.55
CA ASN A 42 2.74 -9.15 -1.95
C ASN A 42 1.43 -9.08 -2.77
N SER A 43 0.60 -8.08 -2.50
CA SER A 43 -0.71 -7.97 -3.15
C SER A 43 -1.10 -6.55 -3.55
N TYR A 44 -1.69 -6.41 -4.74
CA TYR A 44 -2.42 -5.20 -5.13
C TYR A 44 -3.93 -5.40 -4.89
N ALA A 45 -4.40 -4.93 -3.74
CA ALA A 45 -5.78 -5.07 -3.27
C ALA A 45 -6.66 -3.88 -3.70
N TYR A 46 -6.61 -3.50 -4.97
CA TYR A 46 -7.33 -2.35 -5.52
C TYR A 46 -8.85 -2.44 -5.36
N GLN A 47 -9.45 -1.38 -4.81
CA GLN A 47 -10.90 -1.24 -4.62
C GLN A 47 -11.53 -2.44 -3.89
N SER A 48 -10.82 -2.98 -2.91
CA SER A 48 -11.37 -4.07 -2.10
C SER A 48 -12.43 -3.54 -1.15
N ASN A 49 -13.46 -4.34 -0.87
CA ASN A 49 -14.48 -4.04 0.13
C ASN A 49 -14.39 -5.06 1.27
N MET A 50 -14.03 -4.56 2.44
CA MET A 50 -13.83 -5.32 3.66
C MET A 50 -14.62 -4.63 4.77
N HIS A 51 -15.66 -5.29 5.26
CA HIS A 51 -16.47 -4.74 6.34
C HIS A 51 -16.56 -5.74 7.49
N ASN A 52 -16.25 -5.30 8.71
CA ASN A 52 -16.37 -6.13 9.90
C ASN A 52 -15.66 -7.49 9.76
N LEU A 53 -14.39 -7.45 9.33
CA LEU A 53 -13.52 -8.62 9.19
C LEU A 53 -12.49 -8.69 10.33
N ILE A 54 -12.09 -9.90 10.69
CA ILE A 54 -11.18 -10.15 11.81
C ILE A 54 -9.77 -10.46 11.29
N PHE A 55 -8.86 -9.49 11.40
CA PHE A 55 -7.43 -9.58 11.11
C PHE A 55 -6.57 -9.53 12.40
N LYS A 56 -7.12 -9.94 13.54
CA LYS A 56 -6.41 -9.93 14.83
C LYS A 56 -5.09 -10.70 14.69
N GLY A 57 -3.93 -10.12 14.99
CA GLY A 57 -2.64 -10.81 14.85
C GLY A 57 -2.28 -11.24 13.42
N ALA A 58 -2.88 -10.62 12.41
CA ALA A 58 -2.53 -10.88 11.02
C ALA A 58 -1.13 -10.35 10.67
N TYR A 59 -0.49 -10.98 9.68
CA TYR A 59 0.74 -10.51 9.06
C TYR A 59 0.43 -9.99 7.66
N ILE A 60 0.71 -8.71 7.42
CA ILE A 60 0.44 -8.05 6.14
C ILE A 60 1.73 -7.39 5.66
N GLU A 61 2.22 -7.78 4.49
CA GLU A 61 3.48 -7.25 3.96
C GLU A 61 3.36 -6.89 2.49
N ASN A 62 3.86 -5.70 2.11
CA ASN A 62 3.90 -5.23 0.73
C ASN A 62 2.51 -5.31 0.05
N VAL A 63 1.54 -4.65 0.67
CA VAL A 63 0.16 -4.62 0.19
C VAL A 63 -0.28 -3.20 -0.11
N ASN A 64 -0.82 -3.00 -1.29
CA ASN A 64 -1.38 -1.72 -1.70
C ASN A 64 -2.91 -1.83 -1.73
N TYR A 65 -3.58 -1.10 -0.82
CA TYR A 65 -5.02 -1.08 -0.64
C TYR A 65 -5.72 0.06 -1.40
N ARG A 66 -5.10 0.62 -2.46
CA ARG A 66 -5.62 1.79 -3.19
C ARG A 66 -7.13 1.75 -3.43
N ALA A 67 -7.80 2.83 -3.04
CA ALA A 67 -9.24 3.08 -3.19
C ALA A 67 -10.14 2.00 -2.55
N SER A 68 -9.66 1.31 -1.52
CA SER A 68 -10.44 0.29 -0.80
C SER A 68 -11.34 0.87 0.29
N ILE A 69 -12.33 0.09 0.68
CA ILE A 69 -13.18 0.33 1.85
C ILE A 69 -12.87 -0.78 2.86
N ILE A 70 -12.33 -0.41 4.01
CA ILE A 70 -11.95 -1.31 5.10
C ILE A 70 -12.55 -0.75 6.39
N THR A 71 -13.84 -1.00 6.61
CA THR A 71 -14.59 -0.38 7.71
C THR A 71 -14.92 -1.39 8.79
N ASP A 72 -14.88 -0.93 10.04
CA ASP A 72 -15.24 -1.73 11.22
C ASP A 72 -14.41 -3.04 11.35
N CYS A 73 -13.25 -3.11 10.69
CA CYS A 73 -12.40 -4.29 10.73
C CYS A 73 -11.54 -4.30 12.01
N ASN A 74 -11.09 -5.49 12.42
CA ASN A 74 -10.28 -5.67 13.61
C ASN A 74 -8.86 -6.15 13.25
N PHE A 75 -7.89 -5.25 13.28
CA PHE A 75 -6.46 -5.50 13.09
C PHE A 75 -5.68 -5.48 14.42
N LYS A 76 -6.36 -5.73 15.56
CA LYS A 76 -5.70 -5.76 16.87
C LYS A 76 -4.50 -6.71 16.88
N ASN A 77 -3.36 -6.29 17.41
CA ASN A 77 -2.10 -7.03 17.44
C ASN A 77 -1.53 -7.41 16.04
N ALA A 78 -2.03 -6.85 14.93
CA ALA A 78 -1.52 -7.17 13.60
C ALA A 78 -0.13 -6.54 13.36
N LYS A 79 0.67 -7.17 12.49
CA LYS A 79 1.91 -6.60 11.97
C LYS A 79 1.73 -6.23 10.51
N LEU A 80 1.91 -4.96 10.19
CA LEU A 80 1.78 -4.42 8.84
C LEU A 80 3.11 -3.78 8.41
N ILE A 81 3.71 -4.33 7.36
CA ILE A 81 5.03 -3.92 6.86
C ILE A 81 4.89 -3.47 5.40
N GLY A 82 5.29 -2.25 5.08
CA GLY A 82 5.29 -1.79 3.70
C GLY A 82 3.90 -1.72 3.08
N VAL A 83 2.89 -1.31 3.86
CA VAL A 83 1.50 -1.25 3.43
C VAL A 83 1.13 0.17 3.01
N ASP A 84 0.55 0.31 1.82
CA ASP A 84 0.08 1.59 1.30
C ASP A 84 -1.46 1.66 1.38
N PHE A 85 -1.97 2.46 2.30
CA PHE A 85 -3.37 2.87 2.38
C PHE A 85 -3.58 4.17 1.60
N ILE A 86 -3.89 4.06 0.30
CA ILE A 86 -4.10 5.22 -0.59
C ILE A 86 -5.59 5.42 -0.87
N CYS A 87 -6.13 6.57 -0.49
CA CYS A 87 -7.55 6.93 -0.59
C CYS A 87 -8.47 5.85 0.00
N VAL A 88 -8.09 5.31 1.17
CA VAL A 88 -8.81 4.22 1.82
C VAL A 88 -9.80 4.76 2.84
N ASN A 89 -10.96 4.13 2.97
CA ASN A 89 -11.84 4.35 4.10
C ASN A 89 -11.53 3.32 5.21
N LEU A 90 -10.87 3.76 6.28
CA LEU A 90 -10.53 2.94 7.47
C LEU A 90 -11.45 3.21 8.66
N LYS A 91 -12.60 3.86 8.45
CA LYS A 91 -13.52 4.29 9.52
C LYS A 91 -13.84 3.13 10.50
N LYS A 92 -13.76 3.43 11.80
CA LYS A 92 -14.02 2.51 12.92
C LYS A 92 -13.14 1.24 12.94
N THR A 93 -12.02 1.23 12.22
CA THR A 93 -11.10 0.09 12.26
C THR A 93 -10.31 0.07 13.56
N ASN A 94 -10.20 -1.10 14.18
CA ASN A 94 -9.44 -1.31 15.41
C ASN A 94 -8.00 -1.73 15.07
N PHE A 95 -7.01 -0.89 15.36
CA PHE A 95 -5.59 -1.18 15.22
C PHE A 95 -4.88 -1.35 16.57
N GLN A 96 -5.61 -1.57 17.67
CA GLN A 96 -5.01 -1.62 19.01
C GLN A 96 -3.83 -2.59 19.09
N ASN A 97 -2.72 -2.17 19.69
CA ASN A 97 -1.47 -2.92 19.80
C ASN A 97 -0.88 -3.42 18.46
N ALA A 98 -1.28 -2.86 17.31
CA ALA A 98 -0.67 -3.23 16.03
C ALA A 98 0.73 -2.61 15.91
N THR A 99 1.55 -3.20 15.04
CA THR A 99 2.84 -2.61 14.62
C THR A 99 2.76 -2.22 13.16
N PHE A 100 3.06 -0.95 12.87
CA PHE A 100 3.21 -0.43 11.52
C PHE A 100 4.68 -0.15 11.23
N GLU A 101 5.19 -0.73 10.15
CA GLU A 101 6.57 -0.55 9.70
C GLU A 101 6.57 -0.14 8.21
N ASN A 102 7.16 1.00 7.86
CA ASN A 102 7.17 1.52 6.47
C ASN A 102 5.75 1.64 5.87
N VAL A 103 4.78 2.17 6.63
CA VAL A 103 3.36 2.26 6.22
C VAL A 103 3.00 3.68 5.79
N ILE A 104 2.23 3.79 4.70
CA ILE A 104 1.75 5.06 4.18
C ILE A 104 0.23 5.15 4.30
N PHE A 105 -0.25 6.24 4.89
CA PHE A 105 -1.66 6.65 4.86
C PHE A 105 -1.81 7.89 3.99
N PHE A 106 -2.24 7.75 2.74
CA PHE A 106 -2.43 8.87 1.82
C PHE A 106 -3.92 9.12 1.56
N GLY A 107 -4.46 10.27 1.98
CA GLY A 107 -5.85 10.65 1.74
C GLY A 107 -6.84 9.70 2.41
N THR A 108 -6.46 9.14 3.56
CA THR A 108 -7.23 8.07 4.22
C THR A 108 -8.26 8.65 5.19
N ASN A 109 -9.45 8.05 5.24
CA ASN A 109 -10.43 8.38 6.27
C ASN A 109 -10.19 7.52 7.52
N LEU A 110 -9.70 8.15 8.58
CA LEU A 110 -9.41 7.51 9.87
C LEU A 110 -10.50 7.75 10.93
N LYS A 111 -11.69 8.24 10.55
CA LYS A 111 -12.74 8.59 11.53
C LYS A 111 -13.05 7.42 12.46
N ASN A 112 -12.85 7.63 13.76
CA ASN A 112 -13.05 6.64 14.83
C ASN A 112 -12.16 5.38 14.71
N ALA A 113 -11.12 5.38 13.86
CA ALA A 113 -10.13 4.30 13.89
C ALA A 113 -9.32 4.39 15.19
N ASP A 114 -9.05 3.26 15.83
CA ASP A 114 -8.43 3.21 17.16
C ASP A 114 -6.99 2.72 17.08
N PHE A 115 -6.06 3.59 17.50
CA PHE A 115 -4.62 3.38 17.46
C PHE A 115 -4.01 3.14 18.86
N LYS A 116 -4.81 2.78 19.88
CA LYS A 116 -4.30 2.57 21.25
C LYS A 116 -3.13 1.58 21.25
N ASN A 117 -2.00 2.00 21.85
CA ASN A 117 -0.76 1.22 21.96
C ASN A 117 -0.17 0.74 20.61
N VAL A 118 -0.48 1.43 19.51
CA VAL A 118 0.18 1.14 18.24
C VAL A 118 1.66 1.53 18.30
N VAL A 119 2.50 0.69 17.71
CA VAL A 119 3.93 1.00 17.52
C VAL A 119 4.14 1.44 16.07
N PHE A 120 4.67 2.65 15.89
CA PHE A 120 5.05 3.18 14.58
C PHE A 120 6.54 3.00 14.32
N LYS A 121 6.91 2.61 13.11
CA LYS A 121 8.28 2.58 12.59
C LYS A 121 8.25 3.09 11.16
N ASN A 122 8.80 4.28 10.91
CA ASN A 122 8.76 4.93 9.60
C ASN A 122 7.34 4.96 8.97
N VAL A 123 6.40 5.64 9.61
CA VAL A 123 5.02 5.77 9.13
C VAL A 123 4.75 7.18 8.63
N THR A 124 4.13 7.30 7.47
CA THR A 124 3.85 8.60 6.85
C THR A 124 2.36 8.80 6.62
N PHE A 125 1.82 9.90 7.14
CA PHE A 125 0.47 10.39 6.84
C PHE A 125 0.56 11.51 5.80
N ILE A 126 -0.06 11.32 4.63
CA ILE A 126 -0.09 12.31 3.54
C ILE A 126 -1.54 12.75 3.34
N ASN A 127 -1.82 14.05 3.41
CA ASN A 127 -3.18 14.61 3.24
C ASN A 127 -4.26 13.81 3.98
N THR A 128 -3.96 13.35 5.20
CA THR A 128 -4.83 12.48 5.98
C THR A 128 -5.24 13.23 7.25
N ASN A 129 -6.55 13.35 7.48
CA ASN A 129 -7.05 13.99 8.69
C ASN A 129 -6.91 13.05 9.89
N ILE A 130 -5.83 13.26 10.66
CA ILE A 130 -5.51 12.49 11.84
C ILE A 130 -6.33 12.86 13.09
N LYS A 131 -6.96 14.04 13.12
CA LYS A 131 -7.69 14.55 14.30
C LYS A 131 -8.91 13.70 14.68
N ASN A 132 -9.47 12.98 13.70
CA ASN A 132 -10.63 12.11 13.89
C ASN A 132 -10.26 10.66 14.27
N ALA A 133 -8.97 10.34 14.38
CA ALA A 133 -8.50 9.07 14.89
C ALA A 133 -8.49 9.06 16.42
N LYS A 134 -8.74 7.90 17.02
CA LYS A 134 -8.70 7.70 18.47
C LYS A 134 -7.32 7.20 18.88
N ASN A 135 -6.80 7.71 20.01
CA ASN A 135 -5.56 7.25 20.64
C ASN A 135 -4.35 7.25 19.69
N LEU A 136 -4.33 8.14 18.71
CA LEU A 136 -3.20 8.28 17.80
C LEU A 136 -2.15 9.16 18.46
N CYS A 137 -1.04 8.55 18.89
CA CYS A 137 0.13 9.25 19.40
C CYS A 137 1.12 9.46 18.25
N ILE A 138 1.58 10.69 18.07
CA ILE A 138 2.59 11.05 17.07
C ILE A 138 3.94 11.12 17.79
N ASP A 139 4.92 10.36 17.32
CA ASP A 139 6.29 10.35 17.80
C ASP A 139 7.27 10.57 16.64
N GLU A 140 8.57 10.43 16.90
CA GLU A 140 9.65 10.56 15.91
C GLU A 140 9.57 9.58 14.73
N ASN A 141 8.84 8.46 14.87
CA ASN A 141 8.65 7.48 13.81
C ASN A 141 7.50 7.84 12.86
N VAL A 142 6.82 8.96 13.11
CA VAL A 142 5.67 9.42 12.32
C VAL A 142 5.98 10.72 11.59
N THR A 143 5.88 10.69 10.26
CA THR A 143 5.93 11.89 9.41
C THR A 143 4.53 12.30 8.97
N ILE A 144 4.20 13.58 9.06
CA ILE A 144 2.93 14.15 8.55
C ILE A 144 3.25 15.12 7.41
N LEU A 145 2.65 14.90 6.25
CA LEU A 145 2.79 15.72 5.05
C LEU A 145 1.43 16.26 4.61
N ASN A 146 1.21 17.56 4.80
CA ASN A 146 -0.06 18.23 4.46
C ASN A 146 0.08 19.27 3.33
N SER A 147 1.31 19.60 2.93
CA SER A 147 1.62 20.52 1.84
C SER A 147 2.31 19.79 0.71
N TYR A 148 1.95 20.13 -0.52
CA TYR A 148 2.52 19.47 -1.70
C TYR A 148 4.04 19.63 -1.73
N PRO A 149 4.82 18.56 -1.98
CA PRO A 149 6.28 18.65 -1.86
C PRO A 149 6.84 19.61 -2.91
N ASN A 150 7.66 20.55 -2.45
CA ASN A 150 8.37 21.47 -3.31
C ASN A 150 9.83 21.03 -3.42
N PHE A 151 10.19 20.47 -4.57
CA PHE A 151 11.56 20.12 -4.93
C PHE A 151 11.71 20.12 -6.45
N THR A 152 12.93 20.37 -6.90
CA THR A 152 13.33 20.32 -8.31
C THR A 152 13.91 18.96 -8.64
N LEU A 153 13.62 18.49 -9.86
CA LEU A 153 14.17 17.26 -10.40
C LEU A 153 15.19 17.63 -11.46
N ASN A 154 16.31 16.93 -11.47
CA ASN A 154 17.19 16.98 -12.62
C ASN A 154 16.49 16.36 -13.85
N GLU A 155 16.89 16.81 -15.03
CA GLU A 155 16.28 16.41 -16.30
C GLU A 155 16.38 14.89 -16.49
N LYS A 156 17.56 14.33 -16.20
CA LYS A 156 17.85 12.89 -16.34
C LYS A 156 16.95 11.99 -15.49
N LEU A 157 16.70 12.32 -14.22
CA LEU A 157 15.77 11.55 -13.37
C LEU A 157 14.33 11.66 -13.89
N THR A 158 13.96 12.86 -14.36
CA THR A 158 12.64 13.07 -14.96
C THR A 158 12.45 12.18 -16.19
N GLU A 159 13.42 12.13 -17.10
CA GLU A 159 13.41 11.26 -18.27
C GLU A 159 13.29 9.78 -17.91
N VAL A 160 14.13 9.29 -16.99
CA VAL A 160 14.10 7.88 -16.54
C VAL A 160 12.75 7.51 -15.94
N LEU A 161 12.19 8.40 -15.12
CA LEU A 161 10.86 8.19 -14.54
C LEU A 161 9.79 8.18 -15.63
N LEU A 162 9.79 9.13 -16.57
CA LEU A 162 8.81 9.15 -17.67
C LEU A 162 8.91 7.91 -18.56
N GLN A 163 10.11 7.40 -18.83
CA GLN A 163 10.30 6.13 -19.55
C GLN A 163 9.68 4.94 -18.82
N LEU A 164 9.85 4.86 -17.49
CA LEU A 164 9.25 3.80 -16.67
C LEU A 164 7.71 3.81 -16.68
N SER A 165 7.06 4.92 -17.01
CA SER A 165 5.60 5.00 -17.09
C SER A 165 5.03 4.16 -18.24
N ASN A 166 5.86 3.82 -19.23
CA ASN A 166 5.49 2.94 -20.34
C ASN A 166 5.54 1.45 -19.96
N ASP A 167 6.22 1.07 -18.88
CA ASP A 167 6.21 -0.30 -18.38
C ASP A 167 4.94 -0.56 -17.56
N SER A 168 3.98 -1.24 -18.19
CA SER A 168 2.71 -1.59 -17.55
C SER A 168 2.84 -2.38 -16.23
N LYS A 169 3.93 -3.13 -16.02
CA LYS A 169 4.14 -3.89 -14.78
C LYS A 169 4.52 -2.99 -13.61
N ILE A 170 5.10 -1.81 -13.87
CA ILE A 170 5.43 -0.80 -12.86
C ILE A 170 4.28 0.21 -12.74
N PHE A 171 3.85 0.77 -13.87
CA PHE A 171 2.85 1.84 -13.92
C PHE A 171 1.53 1.47 -13.26
N LYS A 172 1.11 0.19 -13.38
CA LYS A 172 -0.18 -0.33 -12.89
C LYS A 172 -0.47 -0.03 -11.41
N TYR A 173 0.55 0.13 -10.58
CA TYR A 173 0.38 0.30 -9.13
C TYR A 173 0.44 1.76 -8.66
N HIS A 174 0.71 2.70 -9.59
CA HIS A 174 0.79 4.13 -9.32
C HIS A 174 1.78 4.54 -8.22
N THR A 175 2.83 3.76 -8.03
CA THR A 175 3.88 4.03 -7.05
C THR A 175 4.78 5.19 -7.49
N LEU A 176 5.24 5.19 -8.74
CA LEU A 176 6.09 6.27 -9.27
C LEU A 176 5.31 7.33 -10.06
N HIS A 177 4.09 7.02 -10.50
CA HIS A 177 3.34 7.85 -11.45
C HIS A 177 1.88 8.04 -11.04
N VAL A 178 1.38 9.25 -11.21
CA VAL A 178 -0.06 9.55 -11.14
C VAL A 178 -0.72 9.16 -12.46
N ASN A 179 -0.14 9.59 -13.58
CA ASN A 179 -0.48 9.17 -14.94
C ASN A 179 0.79 9.09 -15.78
N LYS A 180 0.71 8.70 -17.06
CA LYS A 180 1.88 8.48 -17.92
C LYS A 180 2.84 9.68 -18.01
N ASN A 181 2.31 10.89 -17.86
CA ASN A 181 3.06 12.14 -18.02
C ASN A 181 3.30 12.87 -16.69
N LYS A 182 2.80 12.33 -15.58
CA LYS A 182 2.84 12.98 -14.26
C LYS A 182 3.41 12.05 -13.22
N ILE A 183 4.60 12.42 -12.73
CA ILE A 183 5.30 11.74 -11.64
C ILE A 183 4.54 11.92 -10.33
N ASN A 184 4.49 10.87 -9.52
CA ASN A 184 3.93 10.91 -8.17
C ASN A 184 4.94 11.58 -7.22
N LYS A 185 4.91 12.92 -7.15
CA LYS A 185 5.87 13.69 -6.34
C LYS A 185 5.82 13.38 -4.84
N TRP A 186 4.67 13.00 -4.28
CA TRP A 186 4.58 12.59 -2.87
C TRP A 186 5.46 11.39 -2.55
N PHE A 187 5.36 10.39 -3.41
CA PHE A 187 6.06 9.13 -3.25
C PHE A 187 7.54 9.28 -3.62
N LEU A 188 7.84 10.10 -4.63
CA LEU A 188 9.21 10.45 -4.95
C LEU A 188 9.88 11.26 -3.84
N TYR A 189 9.16 12.16 -3.17
CA TYR A 189 9.68 12.90 -2.02
C TYR A 189 10.11 11.96 -0.88
N ILE A 190 9.32 10.91 -0.60
CA ILE A 190 9.69 9.89 0.40
C ILE A 190 10.99 9.20 0.00
N LEU A 191 11.12 8.79 -1.26
CA LEU A 191 12.36 8.18 -1.76
C LEU A 191 13.55 9.14 -1.68
N LEU A 192 13.36 10.42 -1.97
CA LEU A 192 14.41 11.43 -1.92
C LEU A 192 14.91 11.75 -0.50
N LYS A 193 14.17 11.34 0.56
CA LYS A 193 14.69 11.41 1.94
C LYS A 193 15.78 10.38 2.21
N GLU A 194 15.79 9.28 1.48
CA GLU A 194 16.73 8.16 1.68
C GLU A 194 17.78 8.06 0.57
N PHE A 195 17.46 8.53 -0.64
CA PHE A 195 18.30 8.38 -1.81
C PHE A 195 18.53 9.71 -2.52
N SER A 196 19.79 9.97 -2.91
CA SER A 196 20.10 11.08 -3.81
C SER A 196 19.47 10.88 -5.20
N GLN A 197 19.27 11.96 -5.96
CA GLN A 197 18.73 11.86 -7.32
C GLN A 197 19.59 10.97 -8.23
N GLU A 198 20.93 11.00 -8.06
CA GLU A 198 21.85 10.14 -8.81
C GLU A 198 21.66 8.65 -8.49
N ASN A 199 21.45 8.32 -7.21
CA ASN A 199 21.14 6.97 -6.77
C ASN A 199 19.80 6.48 -7.35
N LEU A 200 18.79 7.35 -7.36
CA LEU A 200 17.49 7.04 -7.97
C LEU A 200 17.60 6.82 -9.47
N ILE A 201 18.37 7.62 -10.20
CA ILE A 201 18.64 7.42 -11.64
C ILE A 201 19.21 6.02 -11.87
N ARG A 202 20.29 5.67 -11.18
CA ARG A 202 20.96 4.36 -11.31
C ARG A 202 20.02 3.21 -10.97
N GLY A 203 19.27 3.33 -9.88
CA GLY A 203 18.32 2.33 -9.43
C GLY A 203 17.15 2.13 -10.40
N PHE A 204 16.56 3.21 -10.90
CA PHE A 204 15.42 3.14 -11.82
C PHE A 204 15.81 2.71 -13.24
N GLN A 205 17.00 3.06 -13.72
CA GLN A 205 17.54 2.47 -14.95
C GLN A 205 17.74 0.95 -14.80
N ALA A 206 18.21 0.48 -13.65
CA ALA A 206 18.32 -0.95 -13.38
C ALA A 206 16.94 -1.62 -13.29
N LEU A 207 15.96 -0.96 -12.67
CA LEU A 207 14.58 -1.42 -12.62
C LEU A 207 13.99 -1.56 -14.03
N ALA A 208 14.23 -0.60 -14.93
CA ALA A 208 13.76 -0.62 -16.30
C ALA A 208 14.28 -1.87 -17.06
N ARG A 209 15.57 -2.19 -16.89
CA ARG A 209 16.25 -3.34 -17.51
C ARG A 209 15.86 -4.69 -16.87
N ARG A 210 15.32 -4.67 -15.66
CA ARG A 210 14.99 -5.89 -14.90
C ARG A 210 13.90 -6.71 -15.61
N LYS A 211 14.15 -8.01 -15.80
CA LYS A 211 13.18 -8.95 -16.38
C LYS A 211 12.00 -9.21 -15.44
N ASP A 212 12.29 -9.50 -14.17
CA ASP A 212 11.26 -9.75 -13.15
C ASP A 212 10.85 -8.46 -12.43
N LYS A 213 9.65 -7.97 -12.75
CA LYS A 213 9.05 -6.77 -12.18
C LYS A 213 7.84 -7.08 -11.30
N ARG A 214 7.80 -8.27 -10.70
CA ARG A 214 6.76 -8.64 -9.74
C ARG A 214 6.95 -7.89 -8.42
N HIS A 215 5.84 -7.70 -7.72
CA HIS A 215 5.79 -7.23 -6.34
C HIS A 215 6.22 -5.77 -6.07
N PHE A 216 6.33 -4.92 -7.10
CA PHE A 216 6.52 -3.47 -6.93
C PHE A 216 5.20 -2.75 -6.60
N TYR A 217 4.49 -3.22 -5.57
CA TYR A 217 3.15 -2.76 -5.23
C TYR A 217 3.14 -1.48 -4.40
N THR A 218 4.16 -1.27 -3.57
CA THR A 218 4.24 -0.16 -2.60
C THR A 218 5.57 0.58 -2.66
N ILE A 219 5.67 1.72 -1.99
CA ILE A 219 6.94 2.45 -1.87
C ILE A 219 8.00 1.63 -1.13
N TYR A 220 7.62 0.92 -0.08
CA TYR A 220 8.48 -0.03 0.62
C TYR A 220 9.15 -1.04 -0.32
N SER A 221 8.41 -1.60 -1.28
CA SER A 221 8.99 -2.57 -2.23
C SER A 221 10.02 -1.93 -3.18
N LEU A 222 9.84 -0.65 -3.53
CA LEU A 222 10.82 0.11 -4.31
C LEU A 222 12.05 0.45 -3.46
N GLN A 223 11.87 0.93 -2.23
CA GLN A 223 12.96 1.20 -1.28
C GLN A 223 13.81 -0.04 -1.05
N ARG A 224 13.17 -1.20 -0.80
CA ARG A 224 13.87 -2.47 -0.62
C ARG A 224 14.70 -2.85 -1.84
N PHE A 225 14.16 -2.68 -3.04
CA PHE A 225 14.92 -2.92 -4.27
C PHE A 225 16.10 -1.95 -4.41
N LEU A 226 15.89 -0.66 -4.16
CA LEU A 226 16.93 0.36 -4.25
C LEU A 226 18.05 0.11 -3.24
N ASN A 227 17.73 -0.19 -1.98
CA ASN A 227 18.70 -0.54 -0.94
C ASN A 227 19.56 -1.74 -1.35
N ILE A 228 18.93 -2.82 -1.84
CA ILE A 228 19.64 -4.01 -2.31
C ILE A 228 20.54 -3.68 -3.51
N TYR A 229 20.02 -2.96 -4.50
CA TYR A 229 20.75 -2.67 -5.75
C TYR A 229 21.92 -1.71 -5.54
N LEU A 230 21.71 -0.65 -4.77
CA LEU A 230 22.70 0.39 -4.51
C LEU A 230 23.67 0.00 -3.39
N LYS A 231 23.42 -1.11 -2.69
CA LYS A 231 24.17 -1.56 -1.50
C LYS A 231 24.19 -0.50 -0.39
N VAL A 232 23.11 0.27 -0.26
CA VAL A 232 22.94 1.18 0.88
C VAL A 232 22.66 0.28 2.08
N LYS A 233 23.53 0.32 3.10
CA LYS A 233 23.29 -0.42 4.35
C LYS A 233 22.01 0.13 4.99
N VAL A 234 21.06 -0.76 5.27
CA VAL A 234 19.84 -0.50 6.06
C VAL A 234 20.21 -0.34 7.52
#